data_AF-A0A4U6WAL6-F1
#
_entry.id   AF-A0A4U6WAL6-F1
#
_cell.length_a   1.000
_cell.length_b   1.000
_cell.length_c   1.000
_cell.angle_alpha   90.00
_cell.angle_beta   90.00
_cell.angle_gamma   90.00
#
_symmetry.space_group_name_H-M   'P 1'
#
loop_
_entity.id
_entity.type
_entity.pdbx_description
1 polymer ?
#
loop_
_entity_poly.entity_id
_entity_poly.type
_entity_poly.pdbx_seq_one_letter_code
_entity_poly.pdbx_strand_id
1 'polypeptide(L)'
;MHPPLTLHRHPMCAEIIEEFQKCHLDHPVKKFFGECTDLKIKLDRCFRQEKALKRKANFEESKKFKEQLQAYKREIAEKNEE
;
A
#
# COMPACT_ATOMS: atom_id res chain seq x y z
N MET A 1 -13.82 7.40 -0.79
CA MET A 1 -12.71 8.10 -1.46
C MET A 1 -11.62 7.07 -1.71
N HIS A 2 -11.27 6.76 -2.97
CA HIS A 2 -10.16 5.87 -3.30
C HIS A 2 -8.87 6.69 -3.52
N PRO A 3 -7.69 6.18 -3.17
CA PRO A 3 -6.42 6.80 -3.52
C PRO A 3 -6.23 6.87 -5.05
N PRO A 4 -5.33 7.73 -5.55
CA PRO A 4 -5.07 7.87 -6.98
C PRO A 4 -4.66 6.53 -7.61
N LEU A 5 -5.27 6.21 -8.77
CA LEU A 5 -5.12 4.95 -9.51
C LEU A 5 -3.80 4.87 -10.29
N THR A 6 -2.68 5.13 -9.62
CA THR A 6 -1.36 5.01 -10.23
C THR A 6 -0.95 3.55 -10.27
N LEU A 7 -1.07 2.91 -11.44
CA LEU A 7 -0.82 1.47 -11.65
C LEU A 7 0.55 1.04 -11.09
N HIS A 8 1.60 1.84 -11.32
CA HIS A 8 2.96 1.58 -10.83
C HIS A 8 3.08 1.48 -9.30
N ARG A 9 2.16 2.08 -8.53
CA ARG A 9 2.21 2.02 -7.06
C ARG A 9 1.43 0.86 -6.47
N HIS A 10 0.57 0.22 -7.26
CA HIS A 10 -0.39 -0.78 -6.81
C HIS A 10 -0.32 -2.07 -7.66
N PRO A 11 0.84 -2.75 -7.71
CA PRO A 11 1.01 -3.92 -8.56
C PRO A 11 0.05 -5.06 -8.22
N MET A 12 -0.37 -5.21 -6.95
CA MET A 12 -1.32 -6.25 -6.56
C MET A 12 -2.77 -5.96 -6.97
N CYS A 13 -3.08 -4.70 -7.28
CA CYS A 13 -4.42 -4.27 -7.64
C CYS A 13 -4.54 -3.88 -9.12
N ALA A 14 -3.51 -4.16 -9.93
CA ALA A 14 -3.43 -3.71 -11.32
C ALA A 14 -4.64 -4.15 -12.15
N GLU A 15 -5.00 -5.43 -12.09
CA GLU A 15 -6.13 -6.01 -12.83
C GLU A 15 -7.46 -5.31 -12.46
N ILE A 16 -7.72 -5.11 -11.16
CA ILE A 16 -8.95 -4.47 -10.68
C ILE A 16 -9.00 -2.98 -11.09
N ILE A 17 -7.84 -2.32 -11.14
CA ILE A 17 -7.73 -0.94 -11.63
C ILE A 17 -8.11 -0.88 -13.10
N GLU A 18 -7.61 -1.80 -13.93
CA GLU A 18 -7.92 -1.88 -15.36
C GLU A 18 -9.41 -2.12 -15.60
N GLU A 19 -10.01 -3.08 -14.88
CA GLU A 19 -11.46 -3.34 -14.95
C GLU A 19 -12.28 -2.10 -14.55
N PHE A 20 -11.89 -1.41 -13.47
CA PHE A 20 -12.57 -0.21 -13.01
C PHE A 20 -12.45 0.95 -14.01
N GLN A 21 -11.27 1.14 -14.60
CA GLN A 21 -11.04 2.14 -15.64
C GLN A 21 -11.86 1.82 -16.89
N LYS A 22 -11.90 0.56 -17.31
CA LYS A 22 -12.72 0.10 -18.44
C LYS A 22 -14.20 0.38 -18.20
N CYS A 23 -14.72 0.07 -17.02
CA CYS A 23 -16.11 0.39 -16.66
C CYS A 23 -16.41 1.90 -16.77
N HIS A 24 -15.47 2.77 -16.35
CA HIS A 24 -15.63 4.22 -16.49
C HIS A 24 -15.55 4.72 -17.94
N LEU A 25 -14.81 4.04 -18.81
CA LEU A 25 -14.71 4.34 -20.24
C LEU A 25 -15.96 3.89 -20.99
N ASP A 26 -16.47 2.70 -20.69
CA ASP A 26 -17.68 2.13 -21.31
C ASP A 26 -18.96 2.85 -20.84
N HIS A 27 -18.93 3.42 -19.64
CA HIS A 27 -20.09 4.05 -18.99
C HIS A 27 -19.81 5.49 -18.53
N PRO A 28 -19.51 6.43 -19.45
CA PRO A 28 -19.12 7.79 -19.08
C PRO A 28 -20.21 8.56 -18.33
N VAL A 29 -21.48 8.26 -18.58
CA VAL A 29 -22.64 8.85 -17.87
C VAL A 29 -23.09 7.96 -16.71
N LYS A 30 -23.23 6.64 -16.93
CA LYS A 30 -23.76 5.73 -15.88
C LYS A 30 -22.82 5.52 -14.70
N LYS A 31 -21.51 5.83 -14.84
CA LYS A 31 -20.58 5.85 -13.69
C LYS A 31 -21.06 6.77 -12.56
N PHE A 32 -21.76 7.87 -12.88
CA PHE A 32 -22.31 8.79 -11.89
C PHE A 32 -23.57 8.24 -11.20
N PHE A 33 -24.23 7.27 -11.82
CA PHE A 33 -25.40 6.56 -11.26
C PHE A 33 -25.03 5.27 -10.52
N GLY A 34 -23.72 4.96 -10.42
CA GLY A 34 -23.23 3.85 -9.61
C GLY A 34 -23.05 2.52 -10.35
N GLU A 35 -23.10 2.49 -11.68
CA GLU A 35 -22.88 1.29 -12.51
C GLU A 35 -21.57 0.54 -12.14
N CYS A 36 -20.53 1.30 -11.78
CA CYS A 36 -19.19 0.76 -11.47
C CYS A 36 -18.94 0.59 -9.96
N THR A 37 -19.98 0.65 -9.12
CA THR A 37 -19.83 0.64 -7.65
C THR A 37 -19.23 -0.65 -7.11
N ASP A 38 -19.61 -1.80 -7.66
CA ASP A 38 -19.07 -3.09 -7.22
C ASP A 38 -17.56 -3.21 -7.47
N LEU A 39 -17.10 -2.76 -8.65
CA LEU A 39 -15.68 -2.69 -8.99
C LEU A 39 -14.93 -1.73 -8.05
N LYS A 40 -15.53 -0.57 -7.73
CA LYS A 40 -14.99 0.36 -6.74
C LYS A 40 -14.81 -0.28 -5.36
N ILE A 41 -15.78 -1.06 -4.89
CA ILE A 41 -15.71 -1.76 -3.60
C ILE A 41 -14.58 -2.79 -3.61
N LYS A 42 -14.45 -3.58 -4.69
CA LYS A 42 -13.34 -4.54 -4.85
C LYS A 42 -11.98 -3.83 -4.83
N LEU A 43 -11.87 -2.73 -5.56
CA LEU A 43 -10.67 -1.90 -5.62
C LEU A 43 -10.28 -1.36 -4.23
N ASP A 44 -11.23 -0.78 -3.50
CA ASP A 44 -10.99 -0.26 -2.15
C ASP A 44 -10.54 -1.37 -1.18
N ARG A 45 -11.10 -2.58 -1.30
CA ARG A 45 -10.67 -3.75 -0.51
C ARG A 45 -9.25 -4.16 -0.88
N CYS A 46 -8.88 -4.14 -2.15
CA CYS A 46 -7.53 -4.47 -2.59
C CYS A 46 -6.52 -3.46 -2.04
N PHE A 47 -6.79 -2.16 -2.15
CA PHE A 47 -5.91 -1.13 -1.60
C PHE A 47 -5.73 -1.20 -0.10
N ARG A 48 -6.78 -1.56 0.65
CA ARG A 48 -6.66 -1.78 2.10
C ARG A 48 -5.73 -2.95 2.42
N GLN A 49 -5.83 -4.05 1.68
CA GLN A 49 -4.98 -5.22 1.85
C GLN A 49 -3.51 -4.90 1.50
N GLU A 50 -3.28 -4.27 0.36
CA GLU A 50 -1.93 -3.87 -0.04
C GLU A 50 -1.29 -2.92 1.00
N LYS A 51 -2.06 -1.94 1.48
CA LYS A 51 -1.59 -1.02 2.53
C LYS A 51 -1.27 -1.76 3.82
N ALA A 52 -2.06 -2.75 4.21
CA ALA A 52 -1.82 -3.55 5.41
C ALA A 52 -0.52 -4.37 5.28
N LEU A 53 -0.29 -5.00 4.13
CA LEU A 53 0.93 -5.76 3.84
C LEU A 53 2.17 -4.87 3.87
N LYS A 54 2.15 -3.73 3.15
CA LYS A 54 3.24 -2.74 3.17
C LYS A 54 3.52 -2.22 4.57
N ARG A 55 2.46 -1.91 5.35
CA ARG A 55 2.62 -1.44 6.74
C ARG A 55 3.29 -2.49 7.63
N LYS A 56 2.94 -3.77 7.47
CA LYS A 56 3.55 -4.88 8.21
C LYS A 56 5.03 -5.02 7.86
N ALA A 57 5.37 -5.04 6.57
CA ALA A 57 6.75 -5.12 6.11
C ALA A 57 7.60 -3.95 6.63
N ASN A 58 7.11 -2.71 6.51
CA ASN A 58 7.81 -1.53 7.00
C ASN A 58 7.98 -1.54 8.53
N PHE A 59 7.00 -2.08 9.26
CA PHE A 59 7.10 -2.22 10.71
C PHE A 59 8.18 -3.23 11.11
N GLU A 60 8.24 -4.37 10.44
CA GLU A 60 9.27 -5.39 10.68
C GLU A 60 10.67 -4.88 10.35
N GLU A 61 10.83 -4.18 9.22
CA GLU A 61 12.09 -3.56 8.83
C GLU A 61 12.53 -2.47 9.81
N SER A 62 11.61 -1.59 10.21
CA SER A 62 11.88 -0.55 11.20
C SER A 62 12.27 -1.12 12.56
N LYS A 63 11.64 -2.23 12.98
CA LYS A 63 12.00 -2.93 14.21
C LYS A 63 13.43 -3.47 14.14
N LYS A 64 13.77 -4.19 13.07
CA LYS A 64 15.14 -4.72 12.85
C LYS A 64 16.18 -3.62 12.85
N PHE A 65 15.92 -2.54 12.11
CA PHE A 65 16.83 -1.40 12.05
C PHE A 65 17.03 -0.75 13.42
N LYS A 66 15.96 -0.60 14.21
CA LYS A 66 16.02 -0.07 15.57
C LYS A 66 16.85 -0.97 16.48
N GLU A 67 16.67 -2.29 16.41
CA GLU A 67 17.43 -3.28 17.19
C GLU A 67 18.92 -3.22 16.84
N GLN A 68 19.26 -3.19 15.54
CA GLN A 68 20.64 -3.04 15.05
C GLN A 68 21.29 -1.73 15.52
N LEU A 69 20.57 -0.62 15.41
CA LEU A 69 21.07 0.68 15.84
C LEU A 69 21.30 0.73 17.36
N GLN A 70 20.46 0.07 18.15
CA GLN A 70 20.65 -0.02 19.59
C GLN A 70 21.86 -0.88 19.96
N ALA A 71 22.07 -2.02 19.29
CA ALA A 71 23.24 -2.87 19.48
C ALA A 71 24.53 -2.09 19.16
N TYR A 72 24.60 -1.48 17.98
CA TYR A 72 25.74 -0.67 17.54
C TYR A 72 26.08 0.46 18.52
N LYS A 73 25.05 1.14 19.07
CA LYS A 73 25.24 2.19 20.07
C LYS A 73 25.83 1.67 21.38
N ARG A 74 25.46 0.46 21.82
CA ARG A 74 26.03 -0.18 23.02
C ARG A 74 27.49 -0.55 22.78
N GLU A 75 27.78 -1.19 21.65
CA GLU A 75 29.16 -1.56 21.29
C GLU A 75 30.10 -0.34 21.24
N ILE A 76 29.62 0.80 20.72
CA ILE A 76 30.38 2.05 20.74
C ILE A 76 30.59 2.57 22.16
N ALA A 77 29.56 2.54 23.00
CA ALA A 77 29.67 3.00 24.38
C ALA A 77 30.69 2.17 25.15
N GLU A 78 30.64 0.83 25.03
CA GLU A 78 31.60 -0.09 25.64
C GLU A 78 33.04 0.19 25.17
N LYS A 79 33.25 0.41 23.87
CA LYS A 79 34.58 0.75 23.33
C LYS A 79 35.13 2.11 23.74
N ASN A 80 34.25 3.06 24.09
CA ASN A 80 34.68 4.38 24.54
C ASN A 80 35.02 4.42 26.04
N GLU A 81 34.62 3.38 26.78
CA GLU A 81 34.88 3.22 28.21
C GLU A 81 36.18 2.41 28.49
N GLU A 82 36.78 1.79 27.47
CA GLU A 82 38.03 1.02 27.50
C GLU A 82 39.22 1.84 26.97
#